data_AF-A0A376U7F3-F1
#
_entry.id   AF-A0A376U7F3-F1
#
_cell.length_a   1.000
_cell.length_b   1.000
_cell.length_c   1.000
_cell.angle_alpha   90.00
_cell.angle_beta   90.00
_cell.angle_gamma   90.00
#
_symmetry.space_group_name_H-M   'P 1'
#
loop_
_entity.id
_entity.type
_entity.pdbx_description
1 polymer ?
#
loop_
_entity_poly.entity_id
_entity_poly.type
_entity_poly.pdbx_seq_one_letter_code
_entity_poly.pdbx_strand_id
1 'polypeptide(L)'
;MSRHQAEKLLLDVICYTRELAKNGVTLFGVGELGMANTTPAAAIVSTITGRAPEEVVGIGANLPTDKLANKIDVVRRAITLNQPNPQDGVDVLAKVGGFDLVGMAGVMLGAASCGLPVLLDGFLSYAAALAACQMSPAIKPYLIPSHLSAEKGARIALSHLGLEPYLNMEMRLGEGSGAALAMPIIEAACAIYNNMGELAASNIVLPGNTTSDLNS
;
A
#
# COMPACT_ATOMS: atom_id res chain seq x y z
N MET A 1 15.07 -12.73 6.69
CA MET A 1 15.99 -12.94 5.53
C MET A 1 17.23 -12.07 5.74
N SER A 2 18.33 -12.31 5.02
CA SER A 2 19.46 -11.38 5.08
C SER A 2 19.11 -10.06 4.37
N ARG A 3 19.78 -8.96 4.73
CA ARG A 3 19.64 -7.68 4.03
C ARG A 3 19.89 -7.83 2.53
N HIS A 4 20.95 -8.56 2.16
CA HIS A 4 21.29 -8.80 0.76
C HIS A 4 20.18 -9.53 -0.02
N GLN A 5 19.49 -10.50 0.61
CA GLN A 5 18.35 -11.17 -0.02
C GLN A 5 17.18 -10.20 -0.26
N ALA A 6 16.90 -9.32 0.70
CA ALA A 6 15.85 -8.31 0.56
C ALA A 6 16.19 -7.33 -0.58
N GLU A 7 17.41 -6.78 -0.60
CA GLU A 7 17.88 -5.86 -1.64
C GLU A 7 17.86 -6.50 -3.03
N LYS A 8 18.35 -7.74 -3.13
CA LYS A 8 18.32 -8.47 -4.39
C LYS A 8 16.89 -8.66 -4.90
N LEU A 9 15.97 -9.11 -4.05
CA LEU A 9 14.58 -9.32 -4.45
C LEU A 9 13.88 -8.00 -4.80
N LEU A 10 14.14 -6.91 -4.07
CA LEU A 10 13.66 -5.58 -4.43
C LEU A 10 14.10 -5.20 -5.85
N LEU A 11 15.40 -5.33 -6.15
CA LEU A 11 15.95 -5.00 -7.47
C LEU A 11 15.36 -5.87 -8.57
N ASP A 12 15.27 -7.18 -8.34
CA ASP A 12 14.71 -8.13 -9.32
C ASP A 12 13.25 -7.78 -9.64
N VAL A 13 12.42 -7.46 -8.63
CA VAL A 13 11.01 -7.09 -8.84
C VAL A 13 10.87 -5.68 -9.43
N ILE A 14 11.69 -4.71 -9.02
CA ILE A 14 11.72 -3.37 -9.64
C ILE A 14 12.00 -3.48 -11.14
N CYS A 15 12.98 -4.29 -11.54
CA CYS A 15 13.31 -4.53 -12.94
C CYS A 15 12.14 -5.15 -13.69
N TYR A 16 11.50 -6.18 -13.11
CA TYR A 16 10.34 -6.82 -13.71
C TYR A 16 9.16 -5.85 -13.91
N THR A 17 8.83 -5.03 -12.90
CA THR A 17 7.79 -4.01 -13.01
C THR A 17 8.10 -2.98 -14.10
N ARG A 18 9.36 -2.56 -14.23
CA ARG A 18 9.82 -1.66 -15.31
C ARG A 18 9.68 -2.29 -16.68
N GLU A 19 9.93 -3.59 -16.83
CA GLU A 19 9.73 -4.31 -18.09
C GLU A 19 8.26 -4.32 -18.50
N LEU A 20 7.34 -4.56 -17.55
CA LEU A 20 5.89 -4.47 -17.81
C LEU A 20 5.48 -3.06 -18.24
N ALA A 21 6.03 -2.02 -17.61
CA ALA A 21 5.79 -0.64 -18.01
C ALA A 21 6.26 -0.36 -19.45
N LYS A 22 7.45 -0.84 -19.82
CA LYS A 22 7.95 -0.75 -21.22
C LYS A 22 7.06 -1.48 -22.21
N ASN A 23 6.39 -2.56 -21.77
CA ASN A 23 5.45 -3.33 -22.58
C ASN A 23 4.03 -2.73 -22.61
N GLY A 24 3.84 -1.52 -22.08
CA GLY A 24 2.59 -0.76 -22.21
C GLY A 24 1.64 -0.84 -21.01
N VAL A 25 2.05 -1.47 -19.90
CA VAL A 25 1.27 -1.39 -18.65
C VAL A 25 1.33 0.04 -18.11
N THR A 26 0.17 0.64 -17.87
CA THR A 26 0.03 2.02 -17.36
C THR A 26 -0.56 2.12 -15.97
N LEU A 27 -1.10 1.02 -15.44
CA LEU A 27 -1.67 0.93 -14.09
C LEU A 27 -1.29 -0.42 -13.49
N PHE A 28 -0.69 -0.39 -12.29
CA PHE A 28 -0.38 -1.60 -11.53
C PHE A 28 -1.38 -1.79 -10.38
N GLY A 29 -1.58 -3.03 -9.98
CA GLY A 29 -2.15 -3.41 -8.69
C GLY A 29 -1.22 -4.40 -8.01
N VAL A 30 -1.08 -4.32 -6.69
CA VAL A 30 -0.29 -5.29 -5.92
C VAL A 30 -1.19 -6.28 -5.20
N GLY A 31 -0.70 -7.50 -5.05
CA GLY A 31 -1.33 -8.57 -4.29
C GLY A 31 -0.27 -9.51 -3.72
N GLU A 32 -0.70 -10.36 -2.81
CA GLU A 32 0.15 -11.35 -2.16
C GLU A 32 -0.61 -12.66 -1.97
N LEU A 33 0.13 -13.74 -1.72
CA LEU A 33 -0.43 -15.00 -1.24
C LEU A 33 0.59 -15.65 -0.31
N GLY A 34 0.26 -15.73 0.98
CA GLY A 34 1.13 -16.36 1.97
C GLY A 34 0.39 -16.76 3.23
N MET A 35 0.53 -18.01 3.65
CA MET A 35 -0.02 -18.42 4.94
C MET A 35 0.73 -17.72 6.08
N ALA A 36 -0.02 -17.25 7.08
CA ALA A 36 0.46 -16.54 8.28
C ALA A 36 1.08 -15.15 8.07
N ASN A 37 1.11 -14.62 6.85
CA ASN A 37 1.81 -13.36 6.51
C ASN A 37 1.16 -12.08 7.07
N THR A 38 -0.06 -12.12 7.60
CA THR A 38 -0.60 -11.04 8.44
C THR A 38 0.23 -10.81 9.72
N THR A 39 1.03 -11.79 10.15
CA THR A 39 1.94 -11.67 11.30
C THR A 39 3.14 -10.76 11.00
N PRO A 40 3.97 -11.01 9.97
CA PRO A 40 5.03 -10.08 9.57
C PRO A 40 4.46 -8.71 9.13
N ALA A 41 3.31 -8.66 8.46
CA ALA A 41 2.67 -7.38 8.12
C ALA A 41 2.37 -6.54 9.38
N ALA A 42 1.81 -7.15 10.43
CA ALA A 42 1.57 -6.46 11.70
C ALA A 42 2.88 -6.04 12.40
N ALA A 43 3.95 -6.84 12.29
CA ALA A 43 5.26 -6.47 12.83
C ALA A 43 5.87 -5.25 12.13
N ILE A 44 5.76 -5.17 10.80
CA ILE A 44 6.17 -4.00 10.02
C ILE A 44 5.37 -2.77 10.42
N VAL A 45 4.04 -2.86 10.45
CA VAL A 45 3.16 -1.73 10.81
C VAL A 45 3.46 -1.27 12.24
N SER A 46 3.56 -2.18 13.21
CA SER A 46 3.93 -1.84 14.60
C SER A 46 5.27 -1.11 14.65
N THR A 47 6.28 -1.64 13.96
CA THR A 47 7.63 -1.06 13.94
C THR A 47 7.64 0.35 13.39
N ILE A 48 7.09 0.57 12.19
CA ILE A 48 7.18 1.86 11.49
C ILE A 48 6.26 2.91 12.13
N THR A 49 5.06 2.51 12.57
CA THR A 49 4.09 3.45 13.16
C THR A 49 4.32 3.72 14.65
N GLY A 50 5.17 2.92 15.31
CA GLY A 50 5.40 2.98 16.76
C GLY A 50 4.20 2.53 17.61
N ARG A 51 3.17 1.91 17.00
CA ARG A 51 2.00 1.37 17.72
C ARG A 51 2.30 0.01 18.31
N ALA A 52 1.68 -0.29 19.44
CA ALA A 52 1.88 -1.56 20.11
C ALA A 52 1.29 -2.73 19.28
N PRO A 53 1.88 -3.94 19.32
CA PRO A 53 1.38 -5.10 18.59
C PRO A 53 -0.11 -5.38 18.80
N GLU A 54 -0.62 -5.15 20.01
CA GLU A 54 -2.02 -5.30 20.40
C GLU A 54 -2.96 -4.46 19.55
N GLU A 55 -2.50 -3.32 19.03
CA GLU A 55 -3.30 -2.37 18.29
C GLU A 55 -3.43 -2.74 16.81
N VAL A 56 -2.45 -3.47 16.27
CA VAL A 56 -2.34 -3.74 14.83
C VAL A 56 -2.58 -5.20 14.47
N VAL A 57 -2.42 -6.12 15.42
CA VAL A 57 -2.60 -7.56 15.16
C VAL A 57 -4.09 -7.91 15.08
N GLY A 58 -4.52 -8.34 13.89
CA GLY A 58 -5.85 -8.86 13.60
C GLY A 58 -5.92 -10.39 13.51
N ILE A 59 -7.12 -10.89 13.23
CA ILE A 59 -7.40 -12.33 13.08
C ILE A 59 -6.90 -12.91 11.75
N GLY A 60 -6.61 -12.08 10.74
CA GLY A 60 -6.24 -12.56 9.41
C GLY A 60 -7.28 -13.52 8.82
N ALA A 61 -6.82 -14.66 8.32
CA ALA A 61 -7.66 -15.74 7.79
C ALA A 61 -8.38 -16.54 8.90
N ASN A 62 -9.28 -15.88 9.64
CA ASN A 62 -10.15 -16.48 10.66
C ASN A 62 -9.40 -17.18 11.81
N LEU A 63 -8.28 -16.61 12.28
CA LEU A 63 -7.63 -17.12 13.49
C LEU A 63 -8.64 -17.08 14.66
N PRO A 64 -8.83 -18.19 15.41
CA PRO A 64 -9.65 -18.20 16.62
C PRO A 64 -9.19 -17.13 17.62
N THR A 65 -10.16 -16.43 18.22
CA THR A 65 -9.90 -15.25 19.07
C THR A 65 -9.10 -15.57 20.33
N ASP A 66 -9.23 -16.79 20.86
CA ASP A 66 -8.45 -17.34 21.97
C ASP A 66 -6.95 -17.49 21.63
N LYS A 67 -6.61 -17.58 20.35
CA LYS A 67 -5.21 -17.63 19.87
C LYS A 67 -4.61 -16.25 19.57
N LEU A 68 -5.40 -15.18 19.63
CA LEU A 68 -4.95 -13.83 19.27
C LEU A 68 -3.83 -13.34 20.21
N ALA A 69 -3.93 -13.63 21.51
CA ALA A 69 -2.90 -13.28 22.49
C ALA A 69 -1.53 -13.87 22.14
N ASN A 70 -1.51 -15.12 21.67
CA ASN A 70 -0.28 -15.76 21.20
C ASN A 70 0.26 -15.10 19.92
N LYS A 71 -0.59 -14.71 18.96
CA LYS A 71 -0.15 -13.99 17.75
C LYS A 71 0.46 -12.63 18.09
N ILE A 72 -0.15 -11.89 19.02
CA ILE A 72 0.39 -10.63 19.54
C ILE A 72 1.78 -10.86 20.15
N ASP A 73 1.93 -11.90 20.97
CA ASP A 73 3.22 -12.23 21.59
C ASP A 73 4.30 -12.61 20.55
N VAL A 74 3.95 -13.38 19.52
CA VAL A 74 4.87 -13.70 18.42
C VAL A 74 5.37 -12.44 17.73
N VAL A 75 4.48 -11.47 17.45
CA VAL A 75 4.88 -10.18 16.85
C VAL A 75 5.82 -9.41 17.79
N ARG A 76 5.49 -9.32 19.08
CA ARG A 76 6.32 -8.65 20.08
C ARG A 76 7.72 -9.28 20.16
N ARG A 77 7.79 -10.62 20.19
CA ARG A 77 9.06 -11.36 20.22
C ARG A 77 9.87 -11.14 18.95
N ALA A 78 9.23 -11.15 17.78
CA ALA A 78 9.91 -10.89 16.51
C ALA A 78 10.56 -9.49 16.49
N ILE A 79 9.84 -8.46 16.93
CA ILE A 79 10.38 -7.08 17.01
C ILE A 79 11.50 -6.99 18.04
N THR A 80 11.29 -7.54 19.25
CA THR A 80 12.27 -7.48 20.35
C THR A 80 13.58 -8.18 20.00
N LEU A 81 13.49 -9.38 19.41
CA LEU A 81 14.66 -10.18 19.07
C LEU A 81 15.46 -9.55 17.92
N ASN A 82 14.79 -9.07 16.88
CA ASN A 82 15.47 -8.61 15.67
C ASN A 82 15.87 -7.13 15.70
N GLN A 83 15.22 -6.32 16.56
CA GLN A 83 15.47 -4.88 16.69
C GLN A 83 15.51 -4.16 15.31
N PRO A 84 14.41 -4.20 14.53
CA PRO A 84 14.37 -3.52 13.24
C PRO A 84 14.44 -1.99 13.42
N ASN A 85 15.25 -1.32 12.59
CA ASN A 85 15.34 0.14 12.57
C ASN A 85 14.15 0.73 11.80
N PRO A 86 13.21 1.45 12.44
CA PRO A 86 12.01 1.96 11.78
C PRO A 86 12.28 3.02 10.70
N GLN A 87 13.48 3.61 10.66
CA GLN A 87 13.91 4.55 9.63
C GLN A 87 14.58 3.87 8.42
N ASP A 88 14.80 2.56 8.45
CA ASP A 88 15.39 1.79 7.35
C ASP A 88 14.41 0.72 6.88
N GLY A 89 13.64 1.04 5.83
CA GLY A 89 12.63 0.13 5.29
C GLY A 89 13.18 -1.23 4.83
N VAL A 90 14.45 -1.29 4.39
CA VAL A 90 15.09 -2.55 3.99
C VAL A 90 15.40 -3.39 5.23
N ASP A 91 15.91 -2.78 6.30
CA ASP A 91 16.16 -3.45 7.58
C ASP A 91 14.87 -4.03 8.18
N VAL A 92 13.77 -3.26 8.17
CA VAL A 92 12.46 -3.71 8.63
C VAL A 92 11.98 -4.93 7.86
N LEU A 93 11.98 -4.88 6.52
CA LEU A 93 11.55 -6.00 5.68
C LEU A 93 12.44 -7.24 5.86
N ALA A 94 13.76 -7.04 5.97
CA ALA A 94 14.70 -8.14 6.11
C ALA A 94 14.51 -8.89 7.44
N LYS A 95 14.28 -8.15 8.53
CA LYS A 95 14.20 -8.69 9.90
C LYS A 95 12.84 -9.24 10.28
N VAL A 96 11.76 -8.52 9.98
CA VAL A 96 10.41 -8.86 10.44
C VAL A 96 9.36 -8.92 9.32
N GLY A 97 9.79 -8.79 8.07
CA GLY A 97 8.93 -8.97 6.89
C GLY A 97 8.92 -10.39 6.33
N GLY A 98 8.64 -10.49 5.04
CA GLY A 98 8.56 -11.73 4.26
C GLY A 98 8.85 -11.44 2.78
N PHE A 99 9.13 -12.47 1.98
CA PHE A 99 9.47 -12.28 0.57
C PHE A 99 8.33 -11.69 -0.25
N ASP A 100 7.08 -12.02 0.11
CA ASP A 100 5.86 -11.43 -0.42
C ASP A 100 5.80 -9.91 -0.19
N LEU A 101 6.06 -9.46 1.04
CA LEU A 101 6.08 -8.05 1.43
C LEU A 101 7.22 -7.29 0.73
N VAL A 102 8.39 -7.93 0.58
CA VAL A 102 9.50 -7.38 -0.21
C VAL A 102 9.11 -7.25 -1.69
N GLY A 103 8.47 -8.27 -2.26
CA GLY A 103 8.00 -8.25 -3.64
C GLY A 103 7.02 -7.11 -3.90
N MET A 104 6.00 -6.94 -3.05
CA MET A 104 5.05 -5.83 -3.17
C MET A 104 5.74 -4.46 -3.07
N ALA A 105 6.68 -4.28 -2.13
CA ALA A 105 7.47 -3.06 -2.03
C ALA A 105 8.28 -2.79 -3.30
N GLY A 106 8.85 -3.85 -3.90
CA GLY A 106 9.55 -3.80 -5.19
C GLY A 106 8.65 -3.32 -6.33
N VAL A 107 7.40 -3.81 -6.41
CA VAL A 107 6.44 -3.34 -7.42
C VAL A 107 6.15 -1.85 -7.26
N MET A 108 5.93 -1.39 -6.02
CA MET A 108 5.65 0.03 -5.74
C MET A 108 6.83 0.93 -6.13
N LEU A 109 8.05 0.55 -5.76
CA LEU A 109 9.27 1.26 -6.15
C LEU A 109 9.48 1.24 -7.67
N GLY A 110 9.21 0.10 -8.30
CA GLY A 110 9.29 -0.07 -9.75
C GLY A 110 8.34 0.85 -10.50
N ALA A 111 7.06 0.80 -10.17
CA ALA A 111 6.01 1.63 -10.78
C ALA A 111 6.30 3.13 -10.58
N ALA A 112 6.61 3.55 -9.35
CA ALA A 112 6.95 4.94 -9.05
C ALA A 112 8.16 5.42 -9.85
N SER A 113 9.19 4.58 -10.01
CA SER A 113 10.36 4.93 -10.83
C SER A 113 10.09 5.05 -12.33
N CYS A 114 8.96 4.50 -12.80
CA CYS A 114 8.44 4.68 -14.15
C CYS A 114 7.47 5.86 -14.27
N GLY A 115 7.17 6.55 -13.18
CA GLY A 115 6.15 7.59 -13.16
C GLY A 115 4.72 7.03 -13.26
N LEU A 116 4.49 5.76 -12.88
CA LEU A 116 3.22 5.06 -13.06
C LEU A 116 2.50 4.79 -11.72
N PRO A 117 1.15 4.86 -11.70
CA PRO A 117 0.37 4.60 -10.51
C PRO A 117 0.33 3.11 -10.13
N VAL A 118 0.21 2.85 -8.83
CA VAL A 118 0.01 1.52 -8.25
C VAL A 118 -1.16 1.53 -7.26
N LEU A 119 -2.14 0.69 -7.51
CA LEU A 119 -3.25 0.42 -6.59
C LEU A 119 -2.80 -0.51 -5.47
N LEU A 120 -2.96 -0.02 -4.23
CA LEU A 120 -2.81 -0.82 -3.02
C LEU A 120 -4.03 -1.71 -2.85
N ASP A 121 -3.85 -2.85 -2.19
CA ASP A 121 -4.91 -3.79 -1.85
C ASP A 121 -5.31 -3.63 -0.37
N GLY A 122 -5.08 -4.65 0.46
CA GLY A 122 -5.42 -4.66 1.89
C GLY A 122 -4.21 -4.44 2.80
N PHE A 123 -4.35 -4.87 4.06
CA PHE A 123 -3.39 -4.63 5.14
C PHE A 123 -1.93 -4.96 4.83
N LEU A 124 -1.68 -6.05 4.09
CA LEU A 124 -0.33 -6.44 3.70
C LEU A 124 0.30 -5.46 2.72
N SER A 125 -0.48 -4.95 1.76
CA SER A 125 0.00 -3.91 0.86
C SER A 125 0.30 -2.61 1.60
N TYR A 126 -0.45 -2.25 2.66
CA TYR A 126 -0.15 -1.06 3.46
C TYR A 126 1.16 -1.23 4.22
N ALA A 127 1.44 -2.43 4.76
CA ALA A 127 2.71 -2.74 5.41
C ALA A 127 3.89 -2.60 4.43
N ALA A 128 3.76 -3.16 3.22
CA ALA A 128 4.77 -3.01 2.16
C ALA A 128 4.95 -1.54 1.73
N ALA A 129 3.85 -0.79 1.59
CA ALA A 129 3.86 0.63 1.26
C ALA A 129 4.57 1.47 2.32
N LEU A 130 4.36 1.20 3.62
CA LEU A 130 5.08 1.86 4.71
C LEU A 130 6.59 1.65 4.57
N ALA A 131 7.03 0.40 4.35
CA ALA A 131 8.44 0.09 4.17
C ALA A 131 9.02 0.77 2.91
N ALA A 132 8.28 0.74 1.80
CA ALA A 132 8.71 1.37 0.55
C ALA A 132 8.81 2.91 0.68
N CYS A 133 7.87 3.55 1.37
CA CYS A 133 7.92 4.99 1.67
C CYS A 133 9.09 5.35 2.59
N GLN A 134 9.50 4.47 3.50
CA GLN A 134 10.71 4.69 4.30
C GLN A 134 11.99 4.56 3.49
N MET A 135 12.02 3.76 2.43
CA MET A 135 13.16 3.72 1.51
C MET A 135 13.20 4.95 0.60
N SER A 136 12.03 5.39 0.12
CA SER A 136 11.90 6.54 -0.77
C SER A 136 10.55 7.23 -0.58
N PRO A 137 10.52 8.37 0.14
CA PRO A 137 9.28 9.14 0.33
C PRO A 137 8.65 9.62 -0.99
N ALA A 138 9.46 9.73 -2.05
CA ALA A 138 9.04 10.16 -3.38
C ALA A 138 8.06 9.20 -4.07
N ILE A 139 7.87 7.97 -3.57
CA ILE A 139 6.87 7.04 -4.14
C ILE A 139 5.45 7.39 -3.75
N LYS A 140 5.22 8.13 -2.65
CA LYS A 140 3.89 8.36 -2.08
C LYS A 140 2.86 8.89 -3.09
N PRO A 141 3.20 9.85 -3.98
CA PRO A 141 2.25 10.34 -5.00
C PRO A 141 1.78 9.29 -6.01
N TYR A 142 2.48 8.15 -6.14
CA TYR A 142 2.13 7.07 -7.06
C TYR A 142 1.25 5.99 -6.41
N LEU A 143 1.10 6.01 -5.08
CA LEU A 143 0.31 5.03 -4.34
C LEU A 143 -1.15 5.46 -4.30
N ILE A 144 -2.04 4.60 -4.81
CA ILE A 144 -3.48 4.84 -4.82
C ILE A 144 -4.16 3.80 -3.93
N PRO A 145 -4.88 4.18 -2.85
CA PRO A 145 -5.58 3.22 -2.02
C PRO A 145 -6.81 2.66 -2.76
N SER A 146 -7.10 1.36 -2.63
CA SER A 146 -8.34 0.78 -3.17
C SER A 146 -9.48 0.84 -2.14
N HIS A 147 -9.40 -0.05 -1.14
CA HIS A 147 -10.43 -0.28 -0.13
C HIS A 147 -9.84 -0.15 1.27
N LEU A 148 -10.70 0.03 2.26
CA LEU A 148 -10.36 -0.13 3.66
C LEU A 148 -10.48 -1.61 4.04
N SER A 149 -9.34 -2.26 4.28
CA SER A 149 -9.30 -3.63 4.77
C SER A 149 -9.95 -3.75 6.15
N ALA A 150 -10.66 -4.86 6.39
CA ALA A 150 -11.25 -5.20 7.69
C ALA A 150 -10.23 -5.71 8.73
N GLU A 151 -8.94 -5.79 8.40
CA GLU A 151 -7.90 -6.10 9.38
C GLU A 151 -7.74 -4.97 10.40
N LYS A 152 -7.56 -5.34 11.68
CA LYS A 152 -7.52 -4.41 12.82
C LYS A 152 -6.58 -3.20 12.62
N GLY A 153 -5.36 -3.46 12.13
CA GLY A 153 -4.34 -2.43 11.94
C GLY A 153 -4.51 -1.54 10.71
N ALA A 154 -5.53 -1.76 9.87
CA ALA A 154 -5.68 -1.08 8.59
C ALA A 154 -5.74 0.45 8.72
N ARG A 155 -6.56 0.97 9.63
CA ARG A 155 -6.71 2.42 9.86
C ARG A 155 -5.43 3.07 10.36
N ILE A 156 -4.66 2.36 11.19
CA ILE A 156 -3.37 2.83 11.71
C ILE A 156 -2.38 2.97 10.55
N ALA A 157 -2.26 1.94 9.72
CA ALA A 157 -1.34 1.95 8.58
C ALA A 157 -1.70 3.05 7.56
N LEU A 158 -2.99 3.16 7.20
CA LEU A 158 -3.48 4.16 6.26
C LEU A 158 -3.31 5.60 6.78
N SER A 159 -3.60 5.83 8.07
CA SER A 159 -3.38 7.16 8.68
C SER A 159 -1.91 7.57 8.64
N HIS A 160 -0.99 6.64 8.90
CA HIS A 160 0.44 6.92 8.81
C HIS A 160 0.89 7.18 7.37
N LEU A 161 0.31 6.49 6.39
CA LEU A 161 0.53 6.78 4.97
C LEU A 161 -0.13 8.10 4.52
N GLY A 162 -1.12 8.61 5.25
CA GLY A 162 -1.92 9.76 4.86
C GLY A 162 -2.77 9.46 3.62
N LEU A 163 -3.36 8.26 3.57
CA LEU A 163 -4.19 7.78 2.46
C LEU A 163 -5.60 7.44 2.96
N GLU A 164 -6.61 7.82 2.19
CA GLU A 164 -8.02 7.53 2.45
C GLU A 164 -8.58 6.65 1.30
N PRO A 165 -8.97 5.39 1.56
CA PRO A 165 -9.50 4.51 0.53
C PRO A 165 -10.90 4.90 0.03
N TYR A 166 -11.20 4.58 -1.22
CA TYR A 166 -12.48 4.86 -1.86
C TYR A 166 -13.58 3.86 -1.49
N LEU A 167 -13.20 2.60 -1.24
CA LEU A 167 -14.13 1.49 -1.04
C LEU A 167 -14.17 1.05 0.44
N ASN A 168 -15.37 0.88 0.99
CA ASN A 168 -15.57 0.30 2.33
C ASN A 168 -16.45 -0.95 2.23
N MET A 169 -15.80 -2.11 2.08
CA MET A 169 -16.45 -3.37 1.68
C MET A 169 -16.29 -4.49 2.72
N GLU A 170 -15.71 -4.18 3.88
CA GLU A 170 -15.35 -5.18 4.92
C GLU A 170 -14.47 -6.33 4.39
N MET A 171 -13.71 -6.10 3.32
CA MET A 171 -12.85 -7.08 2.66
C MET A 171 -11.56 -7.35 3.46
N ARG A 172 -11.13 -8.61 3.45
CA ARG A 172 -9.87 -9.07 4.08
C ARG A 172 -9.31 -10.36 3.45
N LEU A 173 -9.58 -10.56 2.17
CA LEU A 173 -9.08 -11.72 1.42
C LEU A 173 -7.57 -11.58 1.15
N GLY A 174 -7.15 -10.42 0.66
CA GLY A 174 -5.80 -10.22 0.12
C GLY A 174 -5.77 -10.45 -1.40
N GLU A 175 -4.67 -11.02 -1.90
CA GLU A 175 -4.50 -11.44 -3.30
C GLU A 175 -4.55 -10.32 -4.35
N GLY A 176 -4.64 -9.05 -3.94
CA GLY A 176 -4.85 -7.95 -4.90
C GLY A 176 -6.31 -7.78 -5.30
N SER A 177 -7.23 -8.45 -4.62
CA SER A 177 -8.66 -8.45 -4.95
C SER A 177 -9.29 -7.06 -4.85
N GLY A 178 -8.95 -6.27 -3.84
CA GLY A 178 -9.39 -4.90 -3.69
C GLY A 178 -8.72 -3.96 -4.69
N ALA A 179 -7.43 -4.17 -4.99
CA ALA A 179 -6.74 -3.42 -6.04
C ALA A 179 -7.43 -3.60 -7.40
N ALA A 180 -7.77 -4.83 -7.78
CA ALA A 180 -8.53 -5.11 -9.00
C ALA A 180 -9.92 -4.45 -8.97
N LEU A 181 -10.64 -4.51 -7.84
CA LEU A 181 -11.96 -3.91 -7.69
C LEU A 181 -11.96 -2.38 -7.85
N ALA A 182 -10.83 -1.72 -7.55
CA ALA A 182 -10.68 -0.27 -7.68
C ALA A 182 -10.19 0.19 -9.07
N MET A 183 -9.74 -0.71 -9.95
CA MET A 183 -9.29 -0.32 -11.30
C MET A 183 -10.36 0.46 -12.09
N PRO A 184 -11.66 0.06 -12.09
CA PRO A 184 -12.69 0.83 -12.79
C PRO A 184 -12.90 2.25 -12.24
N ILE A 185 -12.52 2.53 -10.99
CA ILE A 185 -12.58 3.90 -10.43
C ILE A 185 -11.54 4.79 -11.12
N ILE A 186 -10.35 4.24 -11.40
CA ILE A 186 -9.29 4.94 -12.12
C ILE A 186 -9.71 5.19 -13.57
N GLU A 187 -10.29 4.18 -14.21
CA GLU A 187 -10.85 4.32 -15.57
C GLU A 187 -11.98 5.37 -15.61
N ALA A 188 -12.85 5.40 -14.61
CA ALA A 188 -13.92 6.39 -14.51
C ALA A 188 -13.36 7.82 -14.36
N ALA A 189 -12.30 8.01 -13.56
CA ALA A 189 -11.63 9.31 -13.44
C ALA A 189 -11.03 9.77 -14.78
N CYS A 190 -10.37 8.86 -15.51
CA CYS A 190 -9.88 9.12 -16.85
C CYS A 190 -11.01 9.45 -17.84
N ALA A 191 -12.13 8.72 -17.79
CA ALA A 191 -13.28 8.96 -18.65
C ALA A 191 -13.93 10.32 -18.37
N ILE A 192 -14.04 10.70 -17.10
CA ILE A 192 -14.52 12.03 -16.67
C ILE A 192 -13.63 13.12 -17.28
N TYR A 193 -12.31 13.01 -17.11
CA TYR A 193 -11.36 14.02 -17.60
C TYR A 193 -11.38 14.18 -19.13
N ASN A 194 -11.44 13.06 -19.86
CA ASN A 194 -11.30 13.09 -21.32
C ASN A 194 -12.62 13.27 -22.08
N ASN A 195 -13.76 12.90 -21.49
CA ASN A 195 -15.02 12.79 -22.22
C ASN A 195 -16.13 13.73 -21.72
N MET A 196 -15.97 14.37 -20.56
CA MET A 196 -16.95 15.38 -20.13
C MET A 196 -16.87 16.63 -21.01
N GLY A 197 -18.03 17.17 -21.37
CA GLY A 197 -18.11 18.41 -22.13
C GLY A 197 -17.68 19.63 -21.31
N GLU A 198 -17.22 20.66 -22.02
CA GLU A 198 -16.90 21.95 -21.40
C GLU A 198 -18.14 22.82 -21.26
N LEU A 199 -18.28 23.51 -20.11
CA LEU A 199 -19.39 24.44 -19.88
C LEU A 199 -19.46 25.54 -20.95
N ALA A 200 -18.30 26.03 -21.42
CA ALA A 200 -18.20 27.04 -22.46
C ALA A 200 -18.84 26.59 -23.78
N ALA A 201 -18.70 25.31 -24.15
CA ALA A 201 -19.32 24.75 -25.35
C ALA A 201 -20.86 24.71 -25.28
N SER A 202 -21.43 24.81 -24.08
CA SER A 202 -22.88 24.83 -23.84
C SER A 202 -23.39 26.20 -23.35
N ASN A 203 -22.55 27.24 -23.37
CA ASN A 203 -22.86 28.59 -22.86
C ASN A 203 -23.35 28.61 -21.38
N ILE A 204 -22.86 27.68 -20.55
CA ILE A 204 -23.22 27.61 -19.13
C ILE A 204 -22.17 28.37 -18.31
N VAL A 205 -22.61 29.29 -17.44
CA VAL A 205 -21.74 30.05 -16.52
C VAL A 205 -22.18 29.77 -15.07
N LEU A 206 -21.24 29.33 -14.24
CA LEU A 206 -21.46 29.11 -12.82
C LEU A 206 -21.16 30.39 -12.02
N PRO A 207 -21.89 30.68 -10.93
CA PRO A 207 -21.56 31.77 -10.02
C PRO A 207 -20.13 31.59 -9.46
N GLY A 208 -19.27 32.61 -9.58
CA GLY A 208 -17.88 32.61 -9.08
C GLY A 208 -16.78 32.47 -10.14
N ASN A 209 -17.14 32.24 -11.41
CA ASN A 209 -16.16 32.15 -12.51
C ASN A 209 -15.91 33.51 -13.21
N THR A 210 -15.93 34.62 -12.45
CA THR A 210 -15.36 35.88 -12.93
C THR A 210 -13.85 35.78 -12.80
N THR A 211 -13.16 35.91 -13.93
CA THR A 211 -11.71 35.86 -14.12
C THR A 211 -10.95 37.03 -13.45
N SER A 212 -11.33 37.44 -12.23
CA SER A 212 -10.71 38.55 -11.50
C SER A 212 -9.75 38.14 -10.37
N ASP A 213 -9.78 36.89 -9.89
CA ASP A 213 -9.15 36.56 -8.58
C ASP A 213 -7.88 35.69 -8.67
N LEU A 214 -7.24 35.60 -9.85
CA LEU A 214 -5.97 34.86 -10.02
C LEU A 214 -4.72 35.74 -10.08
N ASN A 215 -4.82 37.05 -9.83
CA ASN A 215 -3.68 37.96 -9.69
C ASN A 215 -3.79 38.81 -8.41
N SER A 216 -3.69 38.18 -7.24
CA SER A 216 -3.36 38.87 -5.98
C SER A 216 -2.61 37.94 -5.03
#